data_AF-A0A011V610-F1
#
_entry.id   AF-A0A011V610-F1
#
_cell.length_a   1.000
_cell.length_b   1.000
_cell.length_c   1.000
_cell.angle_alpha   90.00
_cell.angle_beta   90.00
_cell.angle_gamma   90.00
#
_symmetry.space_group_name_H-M   'P 1'
#
loop_
_entity.id
_entity.type
_entity.pdbx_description
1 polymer ?
#
loop_
_entity_poly.entity_id
_entity_poly.type
_entity_poly.pdbx_seq_one_letter_code
_entity_poly.pdbx_strand_id
1 'polypeptide(L)'
;MQENITDVALELADYARAAREAGGTTSADLKAAIDRLFQADGETPEDALAILTYAQFFLATMVNQMDLEKEGGFIDPIFRCVHKAVGILESMTGRKFEEFF
;
A
#
# COMPACT_ATOMS: atom_id res chain seq x y z
N MET A 1 -9.31 -11.54 15.23
CA MET A 1 -8.04 -10.84 15.53
C MET A 1 -7.66 -10.15 14.25
N GLN A 2 -7.55 -8.82 14.26
CA GLN A 2 -7.23 -8.03 13.07
C GLN A 2 -5.72 -8.11 12.81
N GLU A 3 -5.31 -8.10 11.55
CA GLU A 3 -3.91 -8.31 11.15
C GLU A 3 -3.11 -7.01 11.24
N ASN A 4 -1.79 -7.08 11.48
CA ASN A 4 -0.92 -5.90 11.52
C ASN A 4 -0.42 -5.53 10.10
N ILE A 5 -0.31 -4.23 9.79
CA ILE A 5 0.10 -3.73 8.47
C ILE A 5 1.45 -4.27 8.05
N THR A 6 2.45 -4.29 8.93
CA THR A 6 3.80 -4.77 8.62
C THR A 6 3.78 -6.24 8.21
N ASP A 7 3.02 -7.08 8.93
CA ASP A 7 2.90 -8.50 8.61
C ASP A 7 2.27 -8.73 7.23
N VAL A 8 1.17 -8.03 6.93
CA VAL A 8 0.49 -8.14 5.64
C VAL A 8 1.35 -7.57 4.50
N ALA A 9 2.12 -6.51 4.78
CA ALA A 9 3.05 -5.93 3.83
C ALA A 9 4.22 -6.88 3.48
N LEU A 10 4.74 -7.64 4.44
CA LEU A 10 5.78 -8.63 4.19
C LEU A 10 5.23 -9.81 3.35
N GLU A 11 4.03 -10.28 3.69
CA GLU A 11 3.35 -11.34 2.93
C GLU A 11 3.13 -10.94 1.46
N LEU A 12 2.68 -9.71 1.21
CA LEU A 12 2.55 -9.14 -0.14
C LEU A 12 3.88 -9.08 -0.91
N ALA A 13 4.97 -8.74 -0.23
CA ALA A 13 6.28 -8.65 -0.85
C ALA A 13 6.77 -10.03 -1.31
N ASP A 14 6.53 -11.06 -0.49
CA ASP A 14 6.83 -12.45 -0.83
C ASP A 14 5.97 -12.94 -2.00
N TYR A 15 4.67 -12.62 -2.03
CA TYR A 15 3.82 -12.92 -3.17
C TYR A 15 4.30 -12.24 -4.46
N ALA A 16 4.66 -10.96 -4.40
CA ALA A 16 5.15 -10.23 -5.57
C ALA A 16 6.48 -10.81 -6.09
N ARG A 17 7.38 -11.22 -5.19
CA ARG A 17 8.64 -11.90 -5.54
C ARG A 17 8.36 -13.26 -6.20
N ALA A 18 7.53 -14.09 -5.57
CA ALA A 18 7.17 -15.41 -6.09
C ALA A 18 6.49 -15.33 -7.46
N ALA A 19 5.59 -14.36 -7.66
CA ALA A 19 4.92 -14.09 -8.92
C ALA A 19 5.89 -13.76 -10.07
N ARG A 20 6.92 -12.97 -9.75
CA ARG A 20 7.97 -12.57 -10.69
C ARG A 20 8.86 -13.76 -11.08
N GLU A 21 9.17 -14.63 -10.12
CA GLU A 21 9.96 -15.85 -10.34
C GLU A 21 9.19 -16.91 -11.12
N ALA A 22 7.87 -17.02 -10.91
CA ALA A 22 7.01 -18.02 -11.54
C ALA A 22 6.47 -17.64 -12.94
N GLY A 23 6.81 -16.46 -13.48
CA GLY A 23 6.39 -16.06 -14.83
C GLY A 23 4.93 -15.59 -14.95
N GLY A 24 4.30 -15.18 -13.85
CA GLY A 24 3.01 -14.50 -13.83
C GLY A 24 1.80 -15.43 -13.69
N THR A 25 1.33 -15.63 -12.46
CA THR A 25 -0.04 -16.10 -12.14
C THR A 25 -0.33 -15.82 -10.66
N THR A 26 -0.68 -14.57 -10.32
CA THR A 26 -1.01 -14.17 -8.93
C THR A 26 -2.00 -13.00 -8.84
N SER A 27 -2.81 -12.71 -9.87
CA SER A 27 -3.65 -11.50 -9.85
C SER A 27 -4.75 -11.52 -8.79
N ALA A 28 -5.35 -12.68 -8.50
CA ALA A 28 -6.39 -12.82 -7.49
C ALA A 28 -5.83 -12.77 -6.06
N ASP A 29 -4.74 -13.47 -5.80
CA ASP A 29 -4.09 -13.52 -4.49
C ASP A 29 -3.45 -12.17 -4.14
N LEU A 30 -2.85 -11.49 -5.12
CA LEU A 30 -2.33 -10.14 -4.97
C LEU A 30 -3.42 -9.14 -4.60
N LYS A 31 -4.59 -9.22 -5.26
CA LYS A 31 -5.72 -8.35 -4.95
C LYS A 31 -6.24 -8.59 -3.54
N ALA A 32 -6.41 -9.85 -3.13
CA ALA A 32 -6.88 -10.19 -1.79
C ALA A 32 -5.89 -9.72 -0.70
N ALA A 33 -4.59 -9.83 -0.96
CA ALA A 33 -3.57 -9.37 -0.04
C ALA A 33 -3.50 -7.82 0.06
N ILE A 34 -3.73 -7.11 -1.05
CA ILE A 34 -3.89 -5.63 -1.05
C ILE A 34 -5.12 -5.23 -0.23
N ASP A 35 -6.25 -5.91 -0.41
CA ASP A 35 -7.47 -5.63 0.37
C ASP A 35 -7.23 -5.85 1.88
N ARG A 36 -6.47 -6.89 2.26
CA ARG A 36 -6.04 -7.13 3.64
C ARG A 36 -5.13 -6.01 4.16
N LEU A 37 -4.19 -5.51 3.37
CA LEU A 37 -3.32 -4.38 3.75
C LEU A 37 -4.15 -3.14 4.11
N PHE A 38 -5.23 -2.90 3.36
CA PHE A 38 -6.15 -1.80 3.65
C PHE A 38 -6.97 -1.99 4.92
N GLN A 39 -7.25 -3.23 5.32
CA GLN A 39 -8.00 -3.56 6.53
C GLN A 39 -7.12 -3.76 7.78
N ALA A 40 -5.81 -3.97 7.60
CA ALA A 40 -4.86 -4.21 8.68
C ALA A 40 -4.69 -2.98 9.60
N ASP A 41 -4.47 -3.17 10.89
CA ASP A 41 -4.21 -2.04 11.79
C ASP A 41 -2.72 -1.69 11.79
N GLY A 42 -2.41 -0.42 11.96
CA GLY A 42 -1.03 0.06 12.05
C GLY A 42 -0.95 1.24 13.00
N GLU A 43 0.09 1.25 13.81
CA GLU A 43 0.30 2.24 14.88
C GLU A 43 1.76 2.71 14.95
N THR A 44 2.65 2.09 14.18
CA THR A 44 4.10 2.31 14.26
C THR A 44 4.64 3.04 13.01
N PRO A 45 5.84 3.64 13.06
CA PRO A 45 6.46 4.24 11.88
C PRO A 45 6.78 3.17 10.82
N GLU A 46 7.04 1.94 11.25
CA GLU A 46 7.28 0.79 10.38
C GLU A 46 6.03 0.45 9.57
N ASP A 47 4.84 0.48 10.19
CA ASP A 47 3.56 0.30 9.50
C ASP A 47 3.31 1.42 8.47
N ALA A 48 3.63 2.66 8.83
CA ALA A 48 3.52 3.79 7.91
C ALA A 48 4.48 3.65 6.71
N LEU A 49 5.73 3.22 6.95
CA LEU A 49 6.70 2.97 5.89
C LEU A 49 6.28 1.81 4.98
N ALA A 50 5.77 0.73 5.57
CA ALA A 50 5.29 -0.44 4.87
C ALA A 50 4.18 -0.06 3.88
N ILE A 51 3.15 0.68 4.31
CA ILE A 51 2.04 1.06 3.42
C ILE A 51 2.43 2.15 2.40
N LEU A 52 3.36 3.05 2.74
CA LEU A 52 3.92 4.01 1.77
C LEU A 52 4.70 3.32 0.65
N THR A 53 5.39 2.21 0.96
CA THR A 53 6.10 1.42 -0.06
C THR A 53 5.14 0.87 -1.11
N TYR A 54 3.92 0.48 -0.71
CA TYR A 54 2.87 0.07 -1.65
C TYR A 54 2.28 1.23 -2.44
N ALA A 55 2.11 2.41 -1.82
CA ALA A 55 1.74 3.62 -2.56
C ALA A 55 2.77 3.92 -3.67
N GLN A 56 4.07 3.81 -3.36
CA GLN A 56 5.15 3.99 -4.31
C GLN A 56 5.13 2.92 -5.42
N PHE A 57 4.83 1.66 -5.10
CA PHE A 57 4.70 0.59 -6.09
C PHE A 57 3.56 0.86 -7.09
N PHE A 58 2.39 1.26 -6.61
CA PHE A 58 1.26 1.61 -7.48
C PHE A 58 1.57 2.83 -8.35
N LEU A 59 2.19 3.88 -7.79
CA LEU A 59 2.65 5.05 -8.54
C LEU A 59 3.65 4.69 -9.63
N ALA A 60 4.65 3.85 -9.31
CA ALA A 60 5.62 3.39 -10.30
C ALA A 60 4.95 2.58 -11.41
N THR A 61 3.94 1.78 -11.08
CA THR A 61 3.15 1.03 -12.07
C THR A 61 2.38 1.97 -12.98
N MET A 62 1.70 2.99 -12.44
CA MET A 62 0.99 4.01 -13.22
C MET A 62 1.92 4.79 -14.16
N VAL A 63 3.11 5.19 -13.71
CA VAL A 63 4.07 5.93 -14.55
C VAL A 63 4.57 5.09 -15.72
N ASN A 64 4.73 3.78 -15.53
CA ASN A 64 5.18 2.88 -16.59
C ASN A 64 4.05 2.47 -17.55
N GLN A 65 2.79 2.56 -17.12
CA GLN A 65 1.62 2.32 -17.96
C GLN A 65 1.05 3.66 -18.48
N MET A 66 1.67 4.19 -19.54
CA MET A 66 1.40 5.52 -20.16
C MET A 66 -0.04 5.77 -20.67
N ASP A 67 -1.04 4.95 -20.32
CA ASP A 67 -2.45 5.11 -20.72
C ASP A 67 -3.35 5.33 -19.48
N LEU A 68 -3.08 6.44 -18.76
CA LEU A 68 -3.79 6.86 -17.54
C LEU A 68 -5.31 6.97 -17.73
N GLU A 69 -5.79 7.14 -18.96
CA GLU A 69 -7.22 7.26 -19.28
C GLU A 69 -8.00 5.94 -19.12
N LYS A 70 -7.33 4.77 -19.15
CA LYS A 70 -7.97 3.47 -18.91
C LYS A 70 -7.86 2.97 -17.46
N GLU A 71 -7.00 3.59 -16.65
CA GLU A 71 -6.55 3.06 -15.35
C GLU A 71 -7.02 3.90 -14.14
N GLY A 72 -8.21 4.50 -14.21
CA GLY A 72 -8.81 5.21 -13.07
C GLY A 72 -8.94 4.38 -11.77
N GLY A 73 -8.70 3.07 -11.82
CA GLY A 73 -8.73 2.16 -10.68
C GLY A 73 -7.52 2.19 -9.74
N PHE A 74 -6.37 2.76 -10.13
CA PHE A 74 -5.16 2.76 -9.27
C PHE A 74 -5.00 4.00 -8.39
N ILE A 75 -5.68 5.10 -8.73
CA ILE A 75 -5.58 6.37 -7.97
C ILE A 75 -6.18 6.23 -6.57
N ASP A 76 -7.35 5.62 -6.44
CA ASP A 76 -8.02 5.42 -5.14
C ASP A 76 -7.18 4.58 -4.16
N PRO A 77 -6.63 3.40 -4.55
CA PRO A 77 -5.69 2.64 -3.73
C PRO A 77 -4.49 3.46 -3.23
N ILE A 78 -3.88 4.29 -4.08
CA ILE A 78 -2.73 5.13 -3.72
C ILE A 78 -3.13 6.13 -2.63
N PHE A 79 -4.23 6.85 -2.82
CA PHE A 79 -4.71 7.80 -1.82
C PHE A 79 -5.05 7.12 -0.50
N ARG A 80 -5.63 5.92 -0.53
CA ARG A 80 -5.92 5.14 0.69
C ARG A 80 -4.64 4.75 1.43
N CYS A 81 -3.59 4.31 0.74
CA CYS A 81 -2.28 4.06 1.36
C CYS A 81 -1.71 5.32 2.02
N VAL A 82 -1.69 6.44 1.29
CA VAL A 82 -1.12 7.70 1.78
C VAL A 82 -1.91 8.23 2.97
N HIS A 83 -3.24 8.28 2.88
CA HIS A 83 -4.10 8.75 3.96
C HIS A 83 -3.89 7.92 5.24
N LYS A 84 -3.76 6.60 5.11
CA LYS A 84 -3.53 5.71 6.26
C LYS A 84 -2.14 5.92 6.87
N ALA A 85 -1.09 6.05 6.06
CA ALA A 85 0.24 6.39 6.55
C ALA A 85 0.26 7.73 7.28
N VAL A 86 -0.39 8.74 6.71
CA VAL A 86 -0.53 10.06 7.34
C VAL A 86 -1.23 9.92 8.70
N GLY A 87 -2.36 9.22 8.77
CA GLY A 87 -3.07 9.00 10.04
C GLY A 87 -2.20 8.35 11.12
N ILE A 88 -1.38 7.36 10.75
CA ILE A 88 -0.41 6.74 11.66
C ILE A 88 0.62 7.78 12.15
N LEU A 89 1.23 8.51 11.23
CA LEU A 89 2.26 9.51 11.54
C LEU A 89 1.70 10.69 12.35
N GLU A 90 0.48 11.14 12.10
CA GLU A 90 -0.19 12.17 12.91
C GLU A 90 -0.41 11.69 14.35
N SER A 91 -0.91 10.48 14.52
CA SER A 91 -1.13 9.87 15.84
C SER A 91 0.18 9.81 16.65
N MET A 92 1.27 9.43 15.97
CA MET A 92 2.58 9.29 16.59
C MET A 92 3.27 10.62 16.92
N THR A 93 3.19 11.59 16.01
CA THR A 93 3.89 12.87 16.16
C THR A 93 3.07 13.92 16.91
N GLY A 94 1.76 13.70 17.03
CA GLY A 94 0.81 14.69 17.55
C GLY A 94 0.62 15.91 16.64
N ARG A 95 1.22 15.90 15.45
CA ARG A 95 1.14 16.99 14.47
C ARG A 95 0.14 16.64 13.39
N LYS A 96 -0.61 17.64 12.96
CA LYS A 96 -1.59 17.52 11.89
C LYS A 96 -0.94 17.77 10.54
N PHE A 97 -1.33 17.00 9.53
CA PHE A 97 -0.76 17.10 8.19
C PHE A 97 -1.02 18.49 7.59
N GLU A 98 -2.13 19.13 7.96
CA GLU A 98 -2.49 20.49 7.55
C GLU A 98 -1.50 21.55 8.05
N GLU A 99 -0.66 21.25 9.06
CA GLU A 99 0.40 22.16 9.52
C GLU A 99 1.54 22.34 8.50
N PHE A 100 1.60 21.48 7.48
CA PHE A 100 2.68 21.43 6.50
C PHE A 100 2.27 21.90 5.09
N PHE A 101 1.04 22.40 4.92
CA PHE A 101 0.45 22.81 3.64
C PHE A 101 -0.07 24.26 3.64
#